data_AF-A0A940RT54-F1
#
_entry.id   AF-A0A940RT54-F1
#
_cell.length_a   1.000
_cell.length_b   1.000
_cell.length_c   1.000
_cell.angle_alpha   90.00
_cell.angle_beta   90.00
_cell.angle_gamma   90.00
#
_symmetry.space_group_name_H-M   'P 1'
#
loop_
_entity.id
_entity.type
_entity.pdbx_description
1 polymer ?
#
loop_
_entity_poly.entity_id
_entity_poly.type
_entity_poly.pdbx_seq_one_letter_code
_entity_poly.pdbx_strand_id
1 'polypeptide(L)' 'MDRKLKTESISLLLLFAAFPLTSFGKTLGSTPVWWAGLLCLVAGGALPVVTRFMDHSGDRIRDVGIEFDDRTS' A
#
# COMPACT_ATOMS: atom_id res chain seq x y z
N MET A 1 12.73 -2.73 8.17
CA MET A 1 11.38 -2.40 7.70
C MET A 1 11.09 -3.22 6.47
N ASP A 2 10.15 -4.15 6.61
CA ASP A 2 9.79 -5.12 5.59
C ASP A 2 9.37 -4.47 4.26
N ARG A 3 9.70 -5.17 3.16
CA ARG A 3 9.41 -4.70 1.81
C ARG A 3 7.91 -4.52 1.60
N LYS A 4 7.09 -5.38 2.20
CA LYS A 4 5.63 -5.30 2.24
C LYS A 4 5.15 -4.02 2.92
N LEU A 5 5.61 -3.77 4.15
CA LEU A 5 5.21 -2.59 4.94
C LEU A 5 5.60 -1.29 4.25
N LYS A 6 6.78 -1.25 3.60
CA LYS A 6 7.19 -0.11 2.77
C LYS A 6 6.23 0.13 1.60
N THR A 7 5.88 -0.92 0.86
CA THR A 7 4.96 -0.81 -0.28
C THR A 7 3.56 -0.37 0.15
N GLU A 8 3.05 -0.92 1.24
CA GLU A 8 1.73 -0.55 1.81
C GLU A 8 1.72 0.91 2.30
N SER A 9 2.81 1.37 2.92
CA SER A 9 2.96 2.77 3.33
C SER A 9 2.96 3.72 2.13
N ILE A 10 3.68 3.38 1.05
CA ILE A 10 3.68 4.16 -0.20
C ILE A 10 2.27 4.18 -0.81
N SER A 11 1.56 3.06 -0.75
CA SER A 11 0.18 2.96 -1.22
C SER A 11 -0.76 3.91 -0.50
N LEU A 12 -0.64 3.99 0.83
CA LEU A 12 -1.42 4.91 1.65
C LEU A 12 -1.13 6.37 1.29
N LEU A 13 0.15 6.72 1.08
CA LEU A 13 0.53 8.07 0.67
C LEU A 13 -0.02 8.43 -0.73
N LEU A 14 0.02 7.48 -1.68
CA LEU A 14 -0.56 7.65 -3.01
C LEU A 14 -2.07 7.90 -2.94
N LEU A 15 -2.80 7.10 -2.17
CA LEU A 15 -4.24 7.28 -1.98
C LEU A 15 -4.57 8.61 -1.30
N PHE A 16 -3.79 8.99 -0.28
CA PHE A 16 -3.96 10.26 0.41
C PHE A 16 -3.73 11.45 -0.54
N ALA A 17 -2.73 11.38 -1.41
CA ALA A 17 -2.44 12.42 -2.40
C ALA A 17 -3.44 12.46 -3.57
N ALA A 18 -4.06 11.34 -3.92
CA ALA A 18 -4.93 11.22 -5.08
C ALA A 18 -6.14 12.19 -5.02
N PHE A 19 -6.78 12.28 -3.86
CA PHE A 19 -7.96 13.13 -3.68
C PHE A 19 -7.68 14.62 -3.84
N PRO A 20 -6.71 15.23 -3.12
CA PRO A 20 -6.38 16.64 -3.31
C PRO A 20 -5.84 16.92 -4.72
N LEU A 21 -5.00 16.06 -5.31
CA LEU A 21 -4.49 16.28 -6.69
C LEU A 21 -5.61 16.32 -7.72
N THR A 22 -6.56 15.39 -7.63
CA THR A 22 -7.68 15.33 -8.58
C THR A 22 -8.58 16.56 -8.44
N SER A 23 -8.85 16.99 -7.21
CA SER A 23 -9.62 18.21 -6.91
C SER A 23 -8.92 19.47 -7.43
N PHE A 24 -7.62 19.64 -7.14
CA PHE A 24 -6.83 20.76 -7.65
C PHE A 24 -6.73 20.77 -9.17
N GLY A 25 -6.50 19.62 -9.79
CA GLY A 25 -6.43 19.49 -11.25
C GLY A 25 -7.74 19.91 -11.92
N LYS A 26 -8.89 19.58 -11.31
CA LYS A 26 -10.19 20.02 -11.82
C LYS A 26 -10.44 21.51 -11.59
N THR A 27 -10.07 22.03 -10.41
CA THR A 27 -10.29 23.43 -10.01
C THR A 27 -9.44 24.40 -10.84
N LEU A 28 -8.19 24.04 -11.12
CA LEU A 28 -7.26 24.85 -11.93
C LEU A 28 -7.44 24.68 -13.43
N GLY A 29 -8.30 23.75 -13.87
CA GLY A 29 -8.44 23.38 -15.29
C GLY A 29 -7.21 22.65 -15.86
N SER A 30 -6.27 22.24 -15.01
CA SER A 30 -5.03 21.57 -15.39
C SER A 30 -5.25 20.07 -15.61
N THR A 31 -5.57 19.70 -16.86
CA THR A 31 -5.66 18.30 -17.32
C THR A 31 -4.49 17.41 -16.87
N PRO A 32 -3.20 17.83 -16.93
CA PRO A 32 -2.11 16.96 -16.50
C PRO A 32 -2.12 16.66 -14.99
N VAL A 33 -2.50 17.64 -14.16
CA VAL A 33 -2.59 17.46 -12.70
C VAL A 33 -3.73 16.52 -12.34
N TRP A 34 -4.84 16.60 -13.09
CA TRP A 34 -5.96 15.68 -12.93
C TRP A 34 -5.56 14.23 -13.25
N TRP A 35 -4.83 14.01 -14.36
CA TRP A 35 -4.30 12.68 -14.69
C TRP A 35 -3.30 12.15 -13.66
N ALA A 36 -2.45 13.02 -13.09
CA ALA A 36 -1.57 12.63 -12.00
C ALA A 36 -2.35 12.14 -10.77
N GLY A 37 -3.44 12.82 -10.40
CA GLY A 37 -4.34 12.39 -9.34
C GLY A 37 -4.98 11.04 -9.61
N LEU A 38 -5.41 10.81 -10.86
CA LEU A 38 -5.96 9.53 -11.28
C LEU A 38 -4.92 8.40 -11.22
N LEU A 39 -3.69 8.66 -11.65
CA LEU A 39 -2.60 7.68 -11.57
C LEU A 39 -2.27 7.33 -10.11
N CYS A 40 -2.26 8.32 -9.21
CA CYS A 40 -2.09 8.07 -7.77
C CYS A 40 -3.21 7.19 -7.21
N LEU A 41 -4.46 7.40 -7.64
CA LEU A 41 -5.60 6.59 -7.22
C LEU A 41 -5.45 5.13 -7.69
N VAL A 42 -5.17 4.94 -8.98
CA VAL A 42 -5.05 3.60 -9.58
C VAL A 42 -3.86 2.85 -8.97
N ALA A 43 -2.69 3.49 -8.90
CA ALA A 43 -1.49 2.87 -8.34
C ALA A 43 -1.66 2.58 -6.84
N GLY A 44 -2.16 3.55 -6.07
CA GLY A 44 -2.41 3.39 -4.63
C GLY A 44 -3.50 2.36 -4.30
N GLY A 45 -4.44 2.09 -5.20
CA GLY A 45 -5.43 1.03 -5.05
C GLY A 45 -4.93 -0.35 -5.49
N ALA A 46 -4.06 -0.40 -6.50
CA ALA A 46 -3.55 -1.66 -7.06
C ALA A 46 -2.40 -2.26 -6.24
N LEU A 47 -1.52 -1.43 -5.66
CA LEU A 47 -0.35 -1.89 -4.91
C LEU A 47 -0.66 -2.87 -3.76
N PRO A 48 -1.69 -2.66 -2.91
CA PRO A 48 -2.01 -3.57 -1.80
C PRO A 48 -2.57 -4.91 -2.30
N VAL A 49 -3.21 -4.90 -3.47
CA VAL A 49 -3.72 -6.12 -4.11
C VAL A 49 -2.53 -6.94 -4.64
N VAL A 50 -1.56 -6.28 -5.27
CA VAL A 50 -0.34 -6.94 -5.78
C VAL A 50 0.53 -7.45 -4.64
N THR A 51 0.66 -6.72 -3.53
CA THR A 51 1.47 -7.16 -2.37
C THR A 51 0.90 -8.41 -1.72
N ARG A 52 -0.40 -8.69 -1.85
CA ARG A 52 -1.01 -9.96 -1.42
C ARG A 52 -0.42 -11.18 -2.12
N PHE A 53 0.08 -11.01 -3.35
CA PHE A 53 0.69 -12.08 -4.14
C PHE A 53 2.22 -12.07 -4.07
N MET A 54 2.83 -11.14 -3.31
CA MET A 54 4.26 -11.23 -3.03
C MET A 54 4.53 -12.46 -2.17
N ASP A 55 5.68 -13.09 -2.38
CA ASP A 55 6.06 -14.28 -1.63
C ASP A 55 6.25 -13.94 -0.14
N HIS A 56 5.44 -14.58 0.71
CA HIS A 56 5.46 -14.45 2.16
C HIS A 56 6.30 -15.58 2.81
N SER A 57 7.03 -16.38 2.02
CA SER A 57 7.88 -17.49 2.49
C SER A 57 8.96 -17.07 3.51
N GLY A 58 9.24 -15.76 3.65
CA GLY A 58 10.18 -15.21 4.62
C GLY A 58 9.56 -14.72 5.93
N ASP A 59 8.24 -14.59 6.02
CA ASP A 59 7.58 -14.17 7.25
C ASP A 59 7.69 -15.31 8.27
N ARG A 60 8.47 -15.10 9.34
CA ARG A 60 8.53 -16.06 10.44
C ARG A 60 7.14 -16.10 11.09
N ILE A 61 6.57 -17.29 11.17
CA ILE A 61 5.33 -17.61 11.92
C ILE A 61 5.38 -17.09 13.38
N ARG A 62 6.57 -16.80 13.91
CA ARG A 62 6.82 -16.34 15.28
C ARG A 62 6.50 -14.86 15.58
N ASP A 63 6.14 -14.03 14.60
CA ASP A 63 5.84 -12.61 14.84
C ASP A 63 4.43 -12.32 15.38
N VAL A 64 3.58 -13.35 15.54
CA VAL A 64 2.25 -13.25 16.18
C VAL A 64 2.22 -13.70 17.64
N GLY A 65 3.38 -13.94 18.26
CA GLY A 65 3.51 -14.00 19.73
C GLY A 65 3.07 -15.27 20.44
N ILE A 66 2.71 -16.36 19.74
CA ILE A 66 2.55 -17.66 20.40
C ILE A 66 3.92 -18.36 20.42
N GLU A 67 4.55 -18.31 21.59
CA GLU A 67 5.71 -19.15 21.91
C GLU A 67 5.29 -20.62 21.81
N PHE A 68 6.16 -21.46 21.25
CA PHE A 68 5.89 -22.89 21.08
C PHE A 68 5.80 -23.52 22.48
N ASP A 69 4.66 -24.15 22.80
CA ASP A 69 4.46 -24.81 24.10
C ASP A 69 5.08 -26.21 24.06
N ASP A 70 6.30 -26.32 24.55
CA ASP A 70 7.08 -27.57 24.64
C ASP A 70 6.42 -28.66 25.51
N ARG A 71 5.27 -28.39 26.14
CA ARG A 71 4.52 -29.36 26.98
C ARG A 71 3.61 -30.31 26.21
N THR A 72 3.50 -30.18 24.89
CA THR A 72 2.53 -30.93 24.06
C THR A 72 3.13 -32.06 23.22
N SER A 73 4.36 -32.51 23.53
CA SER A 73 4.99 -33.66 22.87
C SER A 73 4.31 -34.99 23.13
#